data_AF-A0A084SXM9-F1
#
_entry.id   AF-A0A084SXM9-F1
#
_cell.length_a   1.000
_cell.length_b   1.000
_cell.length_c   1.000
_cell.angle_alpha   90.00
_cell.angle_beta   90.00
_cell.angle_gamma   90.00
#
_symmetry.space_group_name_H-M   'P 1'
#
loop_
_entity.id
_entity.type
_entity.pdbx_description
1 polymer ?
#
loop_
_entity_poly.entity_id
_entity_poly.type
_entity_poly.pdbx_seq_one_letter_code
_entity_poly.pdbx_strand_id
1 'polypeptide(L)'
;MFSIDERFRGLPASREQVLALYQSINSPHLAIPGKPAGPAQAFVLGLRGANGFAVFIYLYLSEAQDCAVYVPGRRAASQDDYQQDEAEALAFVESMGFMMDDAHFRSLPPPGQDELLKTLPVFYKDPKLVPGAAKSRADEKRTASMNLGRLLASF
;
A
#
# COMPACT_ATOMS: atom_id res chain seq x y z
N MET A 1 -7.80 -3.57 16.64
CA MET A 1 -6.72 -4.48 16.22
C MET A 1 -6.95 -4.94 14.78
N PHE A 2 -5.90 -4.85 13.95
CA PHE A 2 -5.91 -5.24 12.55
C PHE A 2 -5.41 -6.67 12.34
N SER A 3 -6.02 -7.39 11.39
CA SER A 3 -5.63 -8.75 11.01
C SER A 3 -5.65 -8.94 9.50
N ILE A 4 -4.77 -9.81 8.98
CA ILE A 4 -4.75 -10.16 7.55
C ILE A 4 -6.07 -10.82 7.16
N ASP A 5 -6.64 -10.37 6.03
CA ASP A 5 -7.79 -11.00 5.38
C ASP A 5 -7.42 -11.38 3.95
N GLU A 6 -7.23 -12.69 3.73
CA GLU A 6 -6.77 -13.25 2.46
C GLU A 6 -7.78 -13.11 1.31
N ARG A 7 -9.02 -12.75 1.61
CA ARG A 7 -10.05 -12.49 0.58
C ARG A 7 -9.76 -11.22 -0.21
N PHE A 8 -8.97 -10.30 0.36
CA PHE A 8 -8.57 -9.07 -0.31
C PHE A 8 -7.19 -9.21 -0.95
N ARG A 9 -7.14 -8.87 -2.23
CA ARG A 9 -5.92 -8.81 -3.05
C ARG A 9 -5.69 -7.41 -3.64
N GLY A 10 -6.54 -6.47 -3.23
CA GLY A 10 -6.72 -5.14 -3.78
C GLY A 10 -8.04 -4.55 -3.31
N LEU A 11 -8.16 -3.23 -3.40
CA LEU A 11 -9.28 -2.44 -2.90
C LEU A 11 -9.79 -1.49 -3.99
N PRO A 12 -10.40 -2.00 -5.08
CA PRO A 12 -10.94 -1.14 -6.12
C PRO A 12 -12.00 -0.20 -5.55
N ALA A 13 -11.89 1.08 -5.89
CA ALA A 13 -12.79 2.11 -5.42
C ALA A 13 -13.04 3.15 -6.51
N SER A 14 -14.19 3.80 -6.44
CA SER A 14 -14.47 5.05 -7.14
C SER A 14 -14.01 6.25 -6.32
N ARG A 15 -13.84 7.40 -6.97
CA ARG A 15 -13.44 8.66 -6.31
C ARG A 15 -14.37 9.02 -5.15
N GLU A 16 -15.66 8.78 -5.32
CA GLU A 16 -16.70 9.13 -4.36
C GLU A 16 -16.64 8.26 -3.10
N GLN A 17 -16.01 7.08 -3.19
CA GLN A 17 -15.82 6.15 -2.09
C GLN A 17 -14.56 6.45 -1.27
N VAL A 18 -13.49 6.97 -1.87
CA VAL A 18 -12.24 7.26 -1.15
C VAL A 18 -12.44 8.44 -0.21
N LEU A 19 -12.20 8.23 1.08
CA LEU A 19 -12.28 9.24 2.14
C LEU A 19 -10.92 9.81 2.48
N ALA A 20 -9.93 8.94 2.64
CA ALA A 20 -8.54 9.27 2.91
C ALA A 20 -7.63 8.25 2.23
N LEU A 21 -6.41 8.69 1.90
CA LEU A 21 -5.38 7.85 1.32
C LEU A 21 -4.03 8.32 1.85
N TYR A 22 -3.37 7.45 2.60
CA TYR A 22 -2.01 7.64 3.04
C TYR A 22 -1.10 6.66 2.31
N GLN A 23 0.11 7.09 1.99
CA GLN A 23 1.12 6.28 1.31
C GLN A 23 2.44 6.35 2.05
N SER A 24 3.17 5.25 2.12
CA SER A 24 4.50 5.26 2.70
C SER A 24 5.51 5.97 1.78
N ILE A 25 6.34 6.83 2.37
CA ILE A 25 7.44 7.50 1.68
C ILE A 25 8.77 6.73 1.77
N ASN A 26 8.79 5.66 2.57
CA ASN A 26 9.89 4.71 2.65
C ASN A 26 9.42 3.29 2.30
N SER A 27 10.36 2.33 2.24
CA SER A 27 10.06 0.93 1.94
C SER A 27 10.89 -0.02 2.82
N PRO A 28 10.53 -0.17 4.11
CA PRO A 28 11.19 -1.13 5.01
C PRO A 28 11.05 -2.56 4.47
N HIS A 29 12.00 -3.41 4.86
CA HIS A 29 11.93 -4.85 4.59
C HIS A 29 11.04 -5.52 5.63
N LEU A 30 10.02 -6.24 5.16
CA LEU A 30 9.07 -6.95 6.01
C LEU A 30 9.13 -8.46 5.79
N ALA A 31 8.79 -9.20 6.84
CA ALA A 31 8.48 -10.62 6.77
C ALA A 31 7.02 -10.82 7.21
N ILE A 32 6.14 -11.01 6.23
CA ILE A 32 4.70 -11.20 6.48
C ILE A 32 4.39 -12.71 6.43
N PRO A 33 3.62 -13.26 7.38
CA PRO A 33 3.27 -14.68 7.37
C PRO A 33 2.68 -15.13 6.04
N GLY A 34 3.20 -16.24 5.49
CA GLY A 34 2.74 -16.79 4.21
C GLY A 34 3.19 -16.01 2.97
N LYS A 35 4.03 -14.97 3.11
CA LYS A 35 4.54 -14.15 2.01
C LYS A 35 6.08 -14.18 1.96
N PRO A 36 6.68 -13.99 0.77
CA PRO A 36 8.11 -13.75 0.66
C PRO A 36 8.49 -12.49 1.46
N ALA A 37 9.61 -12.53 2.18
CA ALA A 37 10.16 -11.33 2.80
C ALA A 37 10.75 -10.40 1.73
N GLY A 38 10.68 -9.09 1.95
CA GLY A 38 11.21 -8.09 1.02
C GLY A 38 10.77 -6.66 1.32
N PRO A 39 11.23 -5.68 0.53
CA PRO A 39 10.78 -4.31 0.65
C PRO A 39 9.29 -4.21 0.36
N ALA A 40 8.58 -3.43 1.19
CA ALA A 40 7.15 -3.22 1.05
C ALA A 40 6.82 -1.73 0.95
N GLN A 41 5.72 -1.41 0.29
CA GLN A 41 5.05 -0.10 0.37
C GLN A 41 3.76 -0.25 1.15
N ALA A 42 3.48 0.68 2.05
CA ALA A 42 2.22 0.69 2.81
C ALA A 42 1.26 1.74 2.26
N PHE A 43 -0.02 1.41 2.32
CA PHE A 43 -1.12 2.31 2.07
C PHE A 43 -2.14 2.16 3.19
N VAL A 44 -2.64 3.27 3.72
CA VAL A 44 -3.83 3.28 4.58
C VAL A 44 -4.95 3.92 3.77
N LEU A 45 -6.02 3.17 3.55
CA LEU A 45 -7.12 3.58 2.69
C LEU A 45 -8.43 3.59 3.48
N GLY A 46 -9.01 4.79 3.60
CA GLY A 46 -10.34 4.99 4.14
C GLY A 46 -11.38 4.98 3.03
N LEU A 47 -12.41 4.13 3.16
CA LEU A 47 -13.50 3.99 2.18
C LEU A 47 -14.88 4.20 2.81
N ARG A 48 -15.76 4.87 2.06
CA ARG A 48 -17.20 4.92 2.30
C ARG A 48 -17.89 3.80 1.51
N GLY A 49 -18.47 2.84 2.23
CA GLY A 49 -19.34 1.82 1.67
C GLY A 49 -20.82 2.23 1.73
N ALA A 50 -21.69 1.35 1.21
CA ALA A 50 -23.15 1.57 1.24
C ALA A 50 -23.71 1.67 2.67
N ASN A 51 -23.16 0.90 3.61
CA ASN A 51 -23.68 0.74 4.97
C ASN A 51 -22.67 1.18 6.04
N GLY A 52 -21.86 2.21 5.77
CA GLY A 52 -20.90 2.76 6.72
C GLY A 52 -19.48 2.85 6.16
N PHE A 53 -18.50 2.79 7.05
CA PHE A 53 -17.11 3.11 6.75
C PHE A 53 -16.21 1.88 6.85
N ALA A 54 -15.03 1.95 6.26
CA ALA A 54 -13.98 0.95 6.41
C ALA A 54 -12.61 1.60 6.25
N VAL A 55 -11.66 1.16 7.06
CA VAL A 55 -10.23 1.48 6.92
C VAL A 55 -9.49 0.20 6.60
N PHE A 56 -8.57 0.27 5.65
CA PHE A 56 -7.74 -0.86 5.26
C PHE A 56 -6.27 -0.47 5.33
N ILE A 57 -5.44 -1.43 5.71
CA ILE A 57 -3.99 -1.34 5.53
C ILE A 57 -3.62 -2.27 4.39
N TYR A 58 -3.02 -1.74 3.33
CA TYR A 58 -2.55 -2.51 2.19
C TYR A 58 -1.03 -2.43 2.11
N LEU A 59 -0.37 -3.59 2.19
CA LEU A 59 1.07 -3.71 2.03
C LEU A 59 1.35 -4.33 0.67
N TYR A 60 2.04 -3.59 -0.21
CA TYR A 60 2.49 -4.07 -1.51
C TYR A 60 3.93 -4.59 -1.43
N LEU A 61 4.14 -5.86 -1.76
CA LEU A 61 5.47 -6.47 -1.87
C LEU A 61 5.87 -6.43 -3.35
N SER A 62 6.56 -5.35 -3.74
CA SER A 62 6.80 -5.01 -5.16
C SER A 62 7.58 -6.09 -5.91
N GLU A 63 8.62 -6.65 -5.30
CA GLU A 63 9.43 -7.70 -5.93
C GLU A 63 8.66 -9.00 -6.16
N ALA A 64 7.77 -9.35 -5.23
CA ALA A 64 6.93 -10.54 -5.31
C ALA A 64 5.68 -10.32 -6.17
N GLN A 65 5.37 -9.05 -6.49
CA GLN A 65 4.09 -8.63 -7.08
C GLN A 65 2.91 -9.24 -6.31
N ASP A 66 2.99 -9.16 -5.00
CA ASP A 66 2.00 -9.70 -4.06
C ASP A 66 1.59 -8.64 -3.04
N CYS A 67 0.59 -8.94 -2.23
CA CYS A 67 0.12 -8.03 -1.20
C CYS A 67 -0.32 -8.76 0.07
N ALA A 68 -0.39 -7.99 1.16
CA ALA A 68 -1.13 -8.33 2.35
C ALA A 68 -2.11 -7.21 2.66
N VAL A 69 -3.36 -7.57 2.98
CA VAL A 69 -4.40 -6.61 3.33
C VAL A 69 -4.86 -6.89 4.74
N TYR A 70 -4.75 -5.89 5.60
CA TYR A 70 -5.25 -5.97 6.97
C TYR A 70 -6.55 -5.18 7.08
N VAL A 71 -7.49 -5.78 7.81
CA VAL A 71 -8.80 -5.23 8.11
C VAL A 71 -8.96 -5.08 9.62
N PRO A 72 -9.74 -4.10 10.11
CA PRO A 72 -10.07 -4.00 11.51
C PRO A 72 -10.98 -5.18 11.90
N GLY A 73 -10.82 -5.70 13.12
CA GLY A 73 -11.63 -6.81 13.62
C GLY A 73 -13.13 -6.49 13.77
N ARG A 74 -13.50 -5.21 13.71
CA ARG A 74 -14.88 -4.73 13.69
C ARG A 74 -15.03 -3.71 12.56
N ARG A 75 -16.22 -3.61 11.99
CA ARG A 75 -16.53 -2.58 10.99
C ARG A 75 -16.92 -1.28 11.68
N ALA A 76 -16.38 -0.16 11.21
CA ALA A 76 -16.80 1.18 11.62
C ALA A 76 -18.26 1.43 11.24
N ALA A 77 -19.11 1.64 12.25
CA ALA A 77 -20.54 1.91 12.08
C ALA A 77 -20.84 3.41 12.04
N SER A 78 -19.96 4.22 12.65
CA SER A 78 -20.05 5.68 12.71
C SER A 78 -18.81 6.35 12.14
N GLN A 79 -18.87 7.69 12.00
CA GLN A 79 -17.73 8.50 11.60
C GLN A 79 -16.65 8.55 12.70
N ASP A 80 -17.03 8.51 13.97
CA ASP A 80 -16.09 8.48 15.09
C ASP A 80 -15.33 7.14 15.11
N ASP A 81 -16.02 6.02 14.87
CA ASP A 81 -15.37 4.70 14.73
C ASP A 81 -14.35 4.72 13.58
N TYR A 82 -14.71 5.37 12.45
CA TYR A 82 -13.81 5.50 11.30
C TYR A 82 -12.54 6.27 11.67
N GLN A 83 -12.67 7.42 12.34
CA GLN A 83 -11.51 8.22 12.75
C GLN A 83 -10.60 7.47 13.72
N GLN A 84 -11.20 6.69 14.63
CA GLN A 84 -10.45 5.82 15.53
C GLN A 84 -9.70 4.72 14.77
N ASP A 85 -10.38 4.03 13.85
CA ASP A 85 -9.77 2.97 13.02
C ASP A 85 -8.65 3.54 12.11
N GLU A 86 -8.81 4.77 11.61
CA GLU A 86 -7.80 5.48 10.80
C GLU A 86 -6.54 5.78 11.63
N ALA A 87 -6.70 6.33 12.82
CA ALA A 87 -5.58 6.59 13.73
C ALA A 87 -4.88 5.28 14.16
N GLU A 88 -5.63 4.22 14.45
CA GLU A 88 -5.05 2.91 14.78
C GLU A 88 -4.30 2.31 13.58
N ALA A 89 -4.82 2.45 12.37
CA ALA A 89 -4.17 1.97 11.15
C ALA A 89 -2.82 2.64 10.90
N LEU A 90 -2.77 3.97 11.05
CA LEU A 90 -1.52 4.74 10.94
C LEU A 90 -0.50 4.31 11.99
N ALA A 91 -0.90 4.25 13.27
CA ALA A 91 -0.01 3.79 14.33
C ALA A 91 0.50 2.36 14.09
N PHE A 92 -0.34 1.48 13.53
CA PHE A 92 0.04 0.12 13.18
C PHE A 92 1.14 0.08 12.12
N VAL A 93 0.98 0.81 11.01
CA VAL A 93 2.02 0.84 9.95
C VAL A 93 3.29 1.55 10.41
N GLU A 94 3.18 2.62 11.20
CA GLU A 94 4.33 3.29 11.79
C GLU A 94 5.11 2.36 12.73
N SER A 95 4.43 1.51 13.50
CA SER A 95 5.07 0.50 14.35
C SER A 95 5.85 -0.55 13.55
N MET A 96 5.49 -0.78 12.29
CA MET A 96 6.25 -1.64 11.35
C MET A 96 7.44 -0.92 10.70
N GLY A 97 7.65 0.36 11.01
CA GLY A 97 8.75 1.18 10.49
C GLY A 97 8.41 1.98 9.22
N PHE A 98 7.14 2.05 8.83
CA PHE A 98 6.73 2.92 7.74
C PHE A 98 6.68 4.39 8.19
N MET A 99 7.07 5.28 7.30
CA MET A 99 6.80 6.72 7.40
C MET A 99 5.67 7.00 6.42
N MET A 100 4.54 7.51 6.91
CA MET A 100 3.34 7.75 6.12
C MET A 100 3.22 9.23 5.77
N ASP A 101 2.73 9.49 4.56
CA ASP A 101 2.33 10.82 4.10
C ASP A 101 0.89 10.79 3.60
N ASP A 102 0.17 11.89 3.78
CA ASP A 102 -1.20 12.03 3.28
C ASP A 102 -1.13 12.39 1.79
N ALA A 103 -1.73 11.55 0.93
CA ALA A 103 -1.81 11.84 -0.51
C ALA A 103 -2.77 12.99 -0.82
N HIS A 104 -3.46 13.52 0.20
CA HIS A 104 -4.44 14.59 0.14
C HIS A 104 -5.51 14.33 -0.93
N PHE A 105 -5.92 13.07 -1.07
CA PHE A 105 -6.75 12.61 -2.19
C PHE A 105 -7.99 13.48 -2.43
N ARG A 106 -8.66 13.92 -1.36
CA ARG A 106 -9.88 14.73 -1.45
C ARG A 106 -9.66 16.18 -1.87
N SER A 107 -8.46 16.73 -1.69
CA SER A 107 -8.14 18.08 -2.13
C SER A 107 -7.66 18.13 -3.58
N LEU A 108 -7.25 16.99 -4.15
CA LEU A 108 -6.84 16.88 -5.55
C LEU A 108 -8.02 17.15 -6.49
N PRO A 109 -7.78 17.79 -7.65
CA PRO A 109 -8.78 17.90 -8.69
C PRO A 109 -9.10 16.51 -9.28
N PRO A 110 -10.28 16.31 -9.91
CA PRO A 110 -10.70 15.00 -10.42
C PRO A 110 -9.66 14.26 -11.27
N PRO A 111 -8.92 14.91 -12.20
CA PRO A 111 -7.89 14.22 -12.97
C PRO A 111 -6.74 13.65 -12.10
N GLY A 112 -6.37 14.35 -11.02
CA GLY A 112 -5.35 13.87 -10.09
C GLY A 112 -5.84 12.69 -9.25
N GLN A 113 -7.11 12.71 -8.82
CA GLN A 113 -7.73 11.56 -8.17
C GLN A 113 -7.76 10.33 -9.09
N ASP A 114 -8.16 10.53 -10.36
CA ASP A 114 -8.18 9.47 -11.37
C ASP A 114 -6.78 8.91 -11.65
N GLU A 115 -5.76 9.75 -11.64
CA GLU A 115 -4.37 9.33 -11.79
C GLU A 115 -3.95 8.40 -10.65
N LEU A 116 -4.22 8.76 -9.39
CA LEU A 116 -3.92 7.90 -8.25
C LEU A 116 -4.68 6.57 -8.31
N LEU A 117 -5.97 6.59 -8.65
CA LEU A 117 -6.78 5.38 -8.82
C LEU A 117 -6.24 4.44 -9.92
N LYS A 118 -5.61 5.00 -10.95
CA LYS A 118 -5.06 4.27 -12.11
C LYS A 118 -3.58 3.89 -11.97
N THR A 119 -2.91 4.28 -10.89
CA THR A 119 -1.46 4.07 -10.78
C THR A 119 -1.08 3.37 -9.48
N LEU A 120 -1.81 3.61 -8.39
CA LEU A 120 -1.44 3.06 -7.10
C LEU A 120 -1.81 1.58 -6.97
N PRO A 121 -0.90 0.73 -6.45
CA PRO A 121 -1.12 -0.71 -6.30
C PRO A 121 -2.41 -1.09 -5.57
N VAL A 122 -2.78 -0.32 -4.55
CA VAL A 122 -3.91 -0.61 -3.66
C VAL A 122 -5.25 -0.72 -4.40
N PHE A 123 -5.41 -0.10 -5.57
CA PHE A 123 -6.68 -0.12 -6.31
C PHE A 123 -6.82 -1.26 -7.32
N TYR A 124 -5.78 -2.10 -7.50
CA TYR A 124 -5.79 -3.22 -8.44
C TYR A 124 -6.22 -4.52 -7.75
N LYS A 125 -7.23 -5.22 -8.28
CA LYS A 125 -7.68 -6.52 -7.76
C LYS A 125 -6.59 -7.60 -7.77
N ASP A 126 -5.66 -7.50 -8.70
CA ASP A 126 -4.49 -8.37 -8.77
C ASP A 126 -3.22 -7.49 -8.73
N PRO A 127 -2.36 -7.63 -7.69
CA PRO A 127 -1.13 -6.85 -7.55
C PRO A 127 -0.13 -7.04 -8.71
N LYS A 128 -0.31 -8.06 -9.55
CA LYS A 128 0.49 -8.28 -10.76
C LYS A 128 0.13 -7.34 -11.91
N LEU A 129 -1.07 -6.75 -11.88
CA LEU A 129 -1.56 -5.83 -12.93
C LEU A 129 -1.09 -4.38 -12.70
N VAL A 130 -0.37 -4.13 -11.61
CA VAL A 130 0.15 -2.80 -11.26
C VAL A 130 1.13 -2.32 -12.34
N PRO A 131 0.91 -1.14 -12.95
CA PRO A 131 1.82 -0.57 -13.94
C PRO A 131 3.23 -0.40 -13.37
N GLY A 132 4.25 -0.84 -14.12
CA GLY A 132 5.65 -0.63 -13.73
C GLY A 132 6.24 -1.65 -12.74
N ALA A 133 5.47 -2.60 -12.21
CA ALA A 133 5.96 -3.63 -11.29
C ALA A 133 7.12 -4.49 -11.86
N ALA A 134 7.21 -4.62 -13.19
CA ALA A 134 8.33 -5.30 -13.85
C ALA A 134 9.62 -4.47 -13.95
N LYS A 135 9.56 -3.13 -13.85
CA LYS A 135 10.72 -2.24 -14.05
C LYS A 135 11.65 -2.22 -12.82
N SER A 136 11.09 -2.26 -11.60
CA SER A 136 11.88 -2.29 -10.35
C SER A 136 12.89 -3.44 -10.32
N ARG A 137 12.47 -4.64 -10.75
CA ARG A 137 13.32 -5.85 -10.78
C ARG A 137 14.46 -5.78 -11.80
N ALA A 138 14.27 -5.04 -12.89
CA ALA A 138 15.25 -4.91 -13.96
C ALA A 138 16.30 -3.83 -13.64
N ASP A 139 15.87 -2.71 -13.05
CA ASP A 139 16.76 -1.62 -12.67
C ASP A 139 17.65 -2.01 -11.47
N GLU A 140 17.12 -2.73 -10.49
CA GLU A 140 17.92 -3.21 -9.35
C GLU A 140 18.98 -4.24 -9.76
N LYS A 141 18.62 -5.20 -10.64
CA LYS A 141 19.58 -6.16 -11.21
C LYS A 141 20.68 -5.49 -12.04
N ARG A 142 20.34 -4.45 -12.83
CA ARG A 142 21.32 -3.68 -13.60
C ARG A 142 22.27 -2.89 -12.71
N THR A 143 21.75 -2.28 -11.65
CA THR A 143 22.56 -1.47 -10.73
C THR A 143 23.51 -2.36 -9.91
N ALA A 144 23.03 -3.52 -9.44
CA ALA A 144 23.85 -4.50 -8.73
C ALA A 144 24.97 -5.09 -9.61
N SER A 145 24.69 -5.39 -10.87
CA SER A 145 25.69 -5.92 -11.81
C SER A 145 26.73 -4.88 -12.23
N MET A 146 26.36 -3.60 -12.40
CA MET A 146 27.33 -2.52 -12.61
C MET A 146 28.27 -2.30 -11.42
N ASN A 147 27.74 -2.37 -10.18
CA ASN A 147 28.54 -2.17 -8.98
C ASN A 147 29.53 -3.32 -8.75
N LEU A 148 29.13 -4.57 -9.05
CA LEU A 148 30.02 -5.73 -8.96
C LEU A 148 31.15 -5.65 -10.01
N GLY A 149 30.82 -5.24 -11.25
CA GLY A 149 31.81 -5.06 -12.31
C GLY A 149 32.87 -4.00 -11.99
N ARG A 150 32.47 -2.88 -11.35
CA ARG A 150 33.41 -1.86 -10.87
C ARG A 150 34.33 -2.36 -9.76
N LEU A 151 33.83 -3.21 -8.87
CA LEU A 151 34.58 -3.72 -7.71
C LEU A 151 35.61 -4.79 -8.11
N LEU A 152 35.30 -5.58 -9.15
CA LEU A 152 36.24 -6.56 -9.71
C LEU A 152 37.30 -5.93 -10.62
N ALA A 153 37.01 -4.79 -11.26
CA ALA A 153 37.97 -4.04 -12.08
C ALA A 153 38.97 -3.21 -11.25
N SER A 154 38.83 -3.18 -9.93
CA SER A 154 39.72 -2.46 -8.99
C SER A 154 40.76 -3.37 -8.29
N PHE A 155 40.88 -4.63 -8.73
CA PHE A 155 41.94 -5.58 -8.36
C PHE A 155 42.76 -5.94 -9.61
#